data_AF-U2DZ20-F1
#
_entry.id   AF-U2DZ20-F1
#
_cell.length_a   1.000
_cell.length_b   1.000
_cell.length_c   1.000
_cell.angle_alpha   90.00
_cell.angle_beta   90.00
_cell.angle_gamma   90.00
#
_symmetry.space_group_name_H-M   'P 1'
#
loop_
_entity.id
_entity.type
_entity.pdbx_description
1 polymer ?
#
loop_
_entity_poly.entity_id
_entity_poly.type
_entity_poly.pdbx_seq_one_letter_code
_entity_poly.pdbx_strand_id
1 'polypeptide(L)'
;MSVRVLRASLAPIEMQLPKSVFDKIELYDLKIALGKPISVHIELTQLEYQAIKKLIYMATIQIKVSDYYGTPSYYSVMPRSIFDALEVAALNGEEYIDVEKERFDTMIEDYNNKVEI
;
A
#
# COMPACT_ATOMS: atom_id res chain seq x y z
N MET A 1 7.02 -19.01 12.68
CA MET A 1 7.95 -17.90 12.36
C MET A 1 7.37 -16.65 13.03
N SER A 2 8.08 -16.02 13.97
CA SER A 2 7.58 -14.86 14.73
C SER A 2 8.17 -13.58 14.15
N VAL A 3 7.33 -12.66 13.68
CA VAL A 3 7.74 -11.37 13.13
C VAL A 3 7.58 -10.30 14.21
N ARG A 4 8.63 -9.50 14.44
CA ARG A 4 8.67 -8.43 15.46
C ARG A 4 8.44 -7.09 14.78
N VAL A 5 7.50 -6.28 15.28
CA VAL A 5 7.20 -4.93 14.77
C VAL A 5 7.58 -3.89 15.83
N LEU A 6 8.43 -2.94 15.47
CA LEU A 6 8.81 -1.79 16.31
C LEU A 6 7.89 -0.60 16.02
N ARG A 7 7.47 0.14 17.05
CA ARG A 7 6.58 1.31 16.91
C ARG A 7 7.37 2.47 16.32
N ALA A 8 7.40 2.58 14.99
CA ALA A 8 7.84 3.79 14.32
C ALA A 8 6.69 4.82 14.34
N SER A 9 7.03 6.09 14.58
CA SER A 9 6.15 7.23 14.32
C SER A 9 5.87 7.26 12.82
N LEU A 10 4.79 6.60 12.41
CA LEU A 10 4.34 6.58 11.02
C LEU A 10 3.09 7.45 10.91
N ALA A 11 3.08 8.25 9.84
CA ALA A 11 1.95 9.07 9.44
C ALA A 11 0.63 8.27 9.47
N PRO A 12 -0.52 8.93 9.72
CA PRO A 12 -1.80 8.22 9.85
C PRO A 12 -2.07 7.42 8.58
N ILE A 13 -2.13 6.09 8.74
CA ILE A 13 -2.60 5.19 7.70
C ILE A 13 -4.12 5.38 7.65
N GLU A 14 -4.63 6.06 6.61
CA GLU A 14 -6.07 6.31 6.40
C GLU A 14 -6.87 5.05 5.98
N MET A 15 -6.49 3.85 6.46
CA MET A 15 -7.16 2.59 6.15
C MET A 15 -7.53 1.79 7.40
N GLN A 16 -8.73 1.17 7.38
CA GLN A 16 -9.30 0.44 8.52
C GLN A 16 -8.47 -0.81 8.84
N LEU A 17 -7.69 -0.76 9.91
CA LEU A 17 -7.10 -1.95 10.52
C LEU A 17 -8.19 -2.89 11.05
N PRO A 18 -7.97 -4.22 11.09
CA PRO A 18 -8.92 -5.14 11.69
C PRO A 18 -9.19 -4.80 13.15
N LYS A 19 -10.45 -4.87 13.59
CA LYS A 19 -10.84 -4.56 14.98
C LYS A 19 -10.04 -5.33 16.03
N SER A 20 -9.70 -6.59 15.75
CA SER A 20 -8.89 -7.43 16.64
C SER A 20 -7.49 -6.85 16.92
N VAL A 21 -6.93 -6.07 16.01
CA VAL A 21 -5.65 -5.37 16.19
C VAL A 21 -5.82 -4.21 17.17
N PHE A 22 -6.91 -3.44 17.05
CA PHE A 22 -7.24 -2.37 18.00
C PHE A 22 -7.48 -2.91 19.41
N ASP A 23 -8.27 -3.99 19.55
CA ASP A 23 -8.57 -4.61 20.84
C ASP A 23 -7.28 -5.07 21.56
N LYS A 24 -6.28 -5.57 20.81
CA LYS A 24 -4.97 -5.97 21.36
C LYS A 24 -4.15 -4.78 21.85
N ILE A 25 -4.22 -3.64 21.14
CA ILE A 25 -3.53 -2.40 21.53
C ILE A 25 -4.17 -1.82 22.79
N GLU A 26 -5.49 -1.77 22.87
CA GLU A 26 -6.18 -1.28 24.08
C GLU A 26 -5.89 -2.16 25.30
N LEU A 27 -5.89 -3.49 25.13
CA LEU A 27 -5.49 -4.41 26.20
C LEU A 27 -4.03 -4.22 26.64
N TYR A 28 -3.15 -3.83 25.72
CA TYR A 28 -1.77 -3.50 26.03
C TYR A 28 -1.68 -2.22 26.85
N ASP A 29 -2.37 -1.15 26.45
CA ASP A 29 -2.42 0.12 27.15
C ASP A 29 -3.05 -0.02 28.55
N LEU A 30 -4.09 -0.84 28.70
CA LEU A 30 -4.68 -1.20 29.99
C LEU A 30 -3.68 -1.93 30.90
N LYS A 31 -2.86 -2.84 30.36
CA LYS A 31 -1.82 -3.53 31.14
C LYS A 31 -0.72 -2.57 31.61
N ILE A 32 -0.37 -1.57 30.81
CA ILE A 32 0.51 -0.46 31.21
C ILE A 32 -0.11 0.30 32.39
N ALA A 33 -1.35 0.75 32.24
CA ALA A 33 -2.04 1.55 33.26
C ALA A 33 -2.17 0.79 34.60
N LEU A 34 -2.30 -0.53 34.55
CA LEU A 34 -2.41 -1.40 35.72
C LEU A 34 -1.04 -1.86 36.29
N GLY A 35 0.09 -1.39 35.74
CA GLY A 35 1.43 -1.73 36.22
C GLY A 35 1.79 -3.22 36.07
N LYS A 36 1.14 -3.94 35.15
CA LYS A 36 1.41 -5.36 34.93
C LYS A 36 2.68 -5.55 34.10
N PRO A 37 3.42 -6.65 34.28
CA PRO A 37 4.54 -6.99 33.38
C PRO A 37 4.00 -7.22 31.96
N ILE A 38 4.66 -6.61 30.97
CA ILE A 38 4.20 -6.61 29.58
C ILE A 38 5.31 -7.12 28.68
N SER A 39 4.93 -7.95 27.71
CA SER A 39 5.83 -8.35 26.64
C SER A 39 6.06 -7.17 25.70
N VAL A 40 7.30 -6.94 25.30
CA VAL A 40 7.68 -5.92 24.29
C VAL A 40 7.15 -6.20 22.87
N HIS A 41 6.40 -7.29 22.67
CA HIS A 41 5.87 -7.69 21.37
C HIS A 41 4.39 -8.09 21.48
N ILE A 42 3.64 -7.80 20.42
CA ILE A 42 2.25 -8.24 20.25
C ILE A 42 2.25 -9.39 19.26
N GLU A 43 1.60 -10.51 19.61
CA GLU A 43 1.41 -11.64 18.71
C GLU A 43 0.26 -11.38 17.73
N LEU A 44 0.57 -11.49 16.44
CA LEU A 44 -0.40 -11.38 15.36
C LEU A 44 -0.77 -12.77 14.85
N THR A 45 -2.05 -12.92 14.52
CA THR A 45 -2.51 -14.06 13.72
C THR A 45 -2.00 -13.92 12.28
N GLN A 46 -2.01 -15.03 11.54
CA GLN A 46 -1.65 -15.03 10.12
C GLN A 46 -2.50 -14.03 9.31
N LEU A 47 -3.80 -13.94 9.60
CA LEU A 47 -4.72 -13.02 8.93
C LEU A 47 -4.39 -11.55 9.22
N GLU A 48 -4.13 -11.20 10.48
CA GLU A 48 -3.74 -9.84 10.87
C GLU A 48 -2.40 -9.46 10.25
N TYR A 49 -1.43 -10.39 10.24
CA TYR A 49 -0.15 -10.17 9.57
C TYR A 49 -0.33 -9.90 8.08
N GLN A 50 -1.18 -10.66 7.38
CA GLN A 50 -1.41 -10.44 5.95
C GLN A 50 -2.14 -9.12 5.68
N ALA A 51 -3.12 -8.75 6.52
CA ALA A 51 -3.80 -7.46 6.41
C ALA A 51 -2.81 -6.29 6.60
N ILE A 52 -1.98 -6.34 7.65
CA ILE A 52 -0.97 -5.31 7.91
C ILE A 52 0.12 -5.33 6.83
N LYS A 53 0.56 -6.51 6.40
CA LYS A 53 1.52 -6.65 5.31
C LYS A 53 0.97 -6.07 4.02
N LYS A 54 -0.31 -6.26 3.70
CA LYS A 54 -0.94 -5.62 2.53
C LYS A 54 -0.93 -4.09 2.64
N LEU A 55 -1.07 -3.55 3.85
CA LEU A 55 -1.00 -2.10 4.09
C LEU A 55 0.43 -1.53 3.98
N ILE A 56 1.46 -2.33 4.30
CA ILE A 56 2.86 -1.88 4.33
C ILE A 56 3.61 -2.22 3.04
N TYR A 57 3.38 -3.39 2.48
CA TYR A 57 3.92 -3.85 1.21
C TYR A 57 2.88 -3.59 0.11
N MET A 58 2.86 -2.35 -0.39
CA MET A 58 2.32 -2.09 -1.72
C MET A 58 3.26 -2.80 -2.71
N ALA A 59 2.76 -3.82 -3.39
CA ALA A 59 3.52 -4.43 -4.47
C ALA A 59 3.70 -3.38 -5.57
N THR A 60 4.92 -2.94 -5.81
CA THR A 60 5.23 -2.03 -6.91
C THR A 60 5.69 -2.81 -8.14
N ILE A 61 5.42 -2.24 -9.31
CA ILE A 61 5.91 -2.71 -10.60
C ILE A 61 6.66 -1.57 -11.27
N GLN A 62 7.79 -1.89 -11.88
CA GLN A 62 8.56 -0.96 -12.68
C GLN A 62 7.97 -0.91 -14.09
N ILE A 63 7.60 0.29 -14.56
CA ILE A 63 7.04 0.53 -15.89
C ILE A 63 7.86 1.57 -16.63
N LYS A 64 7.87 1.50 -17.96
CA LYS A 64 8.58 2.46 -18.80
C LYS A 64 7.74 3.72 -18.99
N VAL A 65 8.30 4.88 -18.66
CA VAL A 65 7.55 6.16 -18.65
C VAL A 65 7.00 6.48 -20.04
N SER A 66 7.81 6.30 -21.09
CA SER A 66 7.45 6.61 -22.48
C SER A 66 6.25 5.82 -23.03
N ASP A 67 5.94 4.68 -22.44
CA ASP A 67 4.90 3.78 -22.96
C ASP A 67 3.51 4.23 -22.50
N TYR A 68 3.44 4.90 -21.34
CA TYR A 68 2.19 5.29 -20.68
C TYR A 68 2.00 6.81 -20.59
N TYR A 69 3.07 7.56 -20.32
CA TYR A 69 2.98 9.02 -20.20
C TYR A 69 2.86 9.70 -21.56
N GLY A 70 1.88 10.59 -21.71
CA GLY A 70 1.61 11.24 -22.99
C GLY A 70 0.76 10.43 -23.97
N THR A 71 0.36 9.19 -23.60
CA THR A 71 -0.39 8.28 -24.46
C THR A 71 -1.90 8.45 -24.27
N PRO A 72 -2.65 9.03 -25.23
CA PRO A 72 -4.07 9.33 -25.05
C PRO A 72 -4.96 8.11 -24.82
N SER A 73 -4.52 6.93 -25.28
CA SER A 73 -5.22 5.66 -25.13
C SER A 73 -5.48 5.30 -23.67
N TYR A 74 -4.59 5.71 -22.75
CA TYR A 74 -4.70 5.38 -21.33
C TYR A 74 -5.38 6.47 -20.50
N TYR A 75 -5.55 7.71 -21.00
CA TYR A 75 -6.04 8.84 -20.19
C TYR A 75 -7.41 8.62 -19.54
N SER A 76 -8.31 7.86 -20.18
CA SER A 76 -9.63 7.60 -19.61
C SER A 76 -9.64 6.56 -18.50
N VAL A 77 -8.60 5.73 -18.42
CA VAL A 77 -8.49 4.59 -17.48
C VAL A 77 -7.33 4.76 -16.50
N MET A 78 -6.47 5.77 -16.71
CA MET A 78 -5.29 6.02 -15.90
C MET A 78 -5.68 6.61 -14.54
N PRO A 79 -5.39 5.92 -13.43
CA PRO A 79 -5.59 6.46 -12.09
C PRO A 79 -4.70 7.69 -11.89
N ARG A 80 -5.22 8.70 -11.17
CA ARG A 80 -4.48 9.94 -10.88
C ARG A 80 -3.13 9.69 -10.21
N SER A 81 -3.04 8.72 -9.30
CA SER A 81 -1.77 8.37 -8.65
C SER A 81 -0.72 7.82 -9.61
N ILE A 82 -1.11 7.15 -10.70
CA ILE A 82 -0.19 6.68 -11.74
C ILE A 82 0.21 7.85 -12.64
N PHE A 83 -0.75 8.72 -12.99
CA PHE A 83 -0.47 9.93 -13.77
C PHE A 83 0.53 10.85 -13.08
N ASP A 84 0.29 11.19 -11.81
CA ASP A 84 1.15 12.08 -11.03
C ASP A 84 2.58 11.51 -10.91
N ALA A 85 2.71 10.18 -10.73
CA ALA A 85 4.00 9.50 -10.70
C ALA A 85 4.72 9.62 -12.06
N LEU A 86 4.03 9.29 -13.15
CA LEU A 86 4.57 9.39 -14.51
C LEU A 86 4.96 10.82 -14.91
N GLU A 87 4.19 11.82 -14.50
CA GLU A 87 4.48 13.24 -14.73
C GLU A 87 5.79 13.65 -14.04
N VAL A 88 5.96 13.28 -12.77
CA VAL A 88 7.20 13.54 -12.04
C VAL A 88 8.39 12.84 -12.69
N ALA A 89 8.24 11.57 -13.08
CA ALA A 89 9.28 10.80 -13.76
C ALA A 89 9.70 11.47 -15.08
N ALA A 90 8.72 11.90 -15.88
CA ALA A 90 8.95 12.57 -17.14
C ALA A 90 9.64 13.93 -16.96
N LEU A 91 9.26 14.70 -15.94
CA LEU A 91 9.90 15.97 -15.60
C LEU A 91 11.36 15.79 -15.13
N ASN A 92 11.65 14.70 -14.45
CA ASN A 92 13.00 14.34 -14.01
C ASN A 92 13.85 13.68 -15.10
N GLY A 93 13.26 13.31 -16.24
CA GLY A 93 13.94 12.58 -17.31
C GLY A 93 14.22 11.11 -16.99
N GLU A 94 13.42 10.51 -16.11
CA GLU A 94 13.52 9.09 -15.73
C GLU A 94 12.93 8.20 -16.84
N GLU A 95 13.64 7.11 -17.20
CA GLU A 95 13.15 6.15 -18.20
C GLU A 95 12.11 5.19 -17.61
N TYR A 96 12.25 4.87 -16.33
CA TYR A 96 11.43 3.90 -15.61
C TYR A 96 10.96 4.48 -14.29
N ILE A 97 9.74 4.11 -13.88
CA ILE A 97 9.21 4.45 -12.56
C ILE A 97 8.50 3.25 -11.92
N ASP A 98 8.55 3.20 -10.59
CA ASP A 98 7.82 2.24 -9.78
C ASP A 98 6.41 2.78 -9.47
N VAL A 99 5.39 2.02 -9.84
CA VAL A 99 3.98 2.32 -9.55
C VAL A 99 3.32 1.18 -8.80
N GLU A 100 2.21 1.45 -8.11
CA GLU A 100 1.43 0.42 -7.41
C GLU A 100 0.86 -0.60 -8.41
N LYS A 101 1.26 -1.87 -8.26
CA LYS A 101 0.89 -2.95 -9.17
C LYS A 101 -0.61 -3.17 -9.25
N GLU A 102 -1.33 -3.17 -8.11
CA GLU A 102 -2.79 -3.39 -8.12
C GLU A 102 -3.49 -2.33 -8.98
N ARG A 103 -3.12 -1.05 -8.86
CA ARG A 103 -3.69 0.03 -9.66
C ARG A 103 -3.31 -0.07 -11.13
N PHE A 104 -2.08 -0.47 -11.41
CA PHE A 104 -1.59 -0.64 -12.77
C PHE A 104 -2.31 -1.80 -13.47
N ASP A 105 -2.45 -2.95 -12.80
CA ASP A 105 -3.18 -4.11 -13.34
C ASP A 105 -4.64 -3.73 -13.65
N THR A 106 -5.32 -3.02 -12.75
CA THR A 106 -6.69 -2.51 -13.00
C THR A 106 -6.75 -1.56 -14.20
N MET A 107 -5.79 -0.63 -14.33
CA MET A 107 -5.72 0.29 -15.47
C MET A 107 -5.62 -0.47 -16.80
N ILE A 108 -4.79 -1.52 -16.85
CA ILE A 108 -4.60 -2.34 -18.05
C ILE A 108 -5.84 -3.19 -18.35
N GLU A 109 -6.49 -3.74 -17.33
CA GLU A 109 -7.76 -4.48 -17.48
C GLU A 109 -8.87 -3.58 -18.02
N ASP A 110 -9.05 -2.39 -17.45
CA ASP A 110 -10.02 -1.39 -17.92
C ASP A 110 -9.73 -0.94 -19.36
N TYR A 111 -8.45 -0.79 -19.70
CA TYR A 111 -8.03 -0.51 -21.07
C TYR A 111 -8.44 -1.63 -22.03
N ASN A 112 -8.13 -2.88 -21.71
CA ASN A 112 -8.45 -4.03 -22.55
C ASN A 112 -9.96 -4.17 -22.73
N ASN A 113 -10.73 -4.05 -21.65
CA ASN A 113 -12.20 -4.06 -21.69
C ASN A 113 -12.77 -2.95 -22.58
N LYS A 114 -12.14 -1.76 -22.61
CA LYS A 114 -12.56 -0.66 -23.48
C LYS A 114 -12.24 -0.91 -24.96
N VAL A 115 -11.15 -1.61 -25.26
CA VAL A 115 -10.72 -1.90 -26.65
C VAL A 115 -11.50 -3.07 -27.25
N GLU A 116 -12.02 -3.98 -26.43
CA GLU A 116 -12.85 -5.11 -26.89
C GLU A 116 -14.33 -4.76 -27.17
N ILE A 117 -14.74 -3.49 -27.02
CA ILE A 117 -16.12 -3.00 -27.28
C ILE A 117 -16.24 -2.29 -28.62
#